data_AF-A0A970C296-F1
#
_entry.id   AF-A0A970C296-F1
#
_cell.length_a   1.000
_cell.length_b   1.000
_cell.length_c   1.000
_cell.angle_alpha   90.00
_cell.angle_beta   90.00
_cell.angle_gamma   90.00
#
_symmetry.space_group_name_H-M   'P 1'
#
loop_
_entity.id
_entity.type
_entity.pdbx_description
1 polymer ?
#
loop_
_entity_poly.entity_id
_entity_poly.type
_entity_poly.pdbx_seq_one_letter_code
_entity_poly.pdbx_strand_id
1 'polypeptide(L)'
;MPLTRKSKKQAKSIKITEQTLFDDNLLSKNKELGLRQNSQKKDNELRKDSDLNQDFGQQKQPFSAISDLLSNHPIKASNKYISQEFQAFGCHMATVLEDQARTSLYIKLAKTYPRAILEQALAFVSDAHNARSKAKLFMWKLDLLKKEKTAKQSKTAGEKKQKL
;
A
#
# COMPACT_ATOMS: atom_id res chain seq x y z
N MET A 1 48.44 -1.96 38.06
CA MET A 1 47.04 -2.17 38.49
C MET A 1 46.09 -1.36 37.61
N PRO A 2 45.05 -1.96 37.02
CA PRO A 2 44.06 -1.26 36.20
C PRO A 2 42.94 -0.66 37.06
N LEU A 3 42.64 0.63 36.90
CA LEU A 3 41.43 1.24 37.47
C LEU A 3 40.27 1.07 36.48
N THR A 4 39.27 0.31 36.92
CA THR A 4 38.05 -0.02 36.19
C THR A 4 37.08 1.16 36.09
N ARG A 5 36.51 1.37 34.89
CA ARG A 5 35.31 2.19 34.65
C ARG A 5 34.11 1.66 35.47
N LYS A 6 33.37 2.54 36.13
CA LYS A 6 31.96 2.29 36.48
C LYS A 6 31.06 3.42 35.99
N SER A 7 30.11 2.98 35.17
CA SER A 7 28.96 3.67 34.61
C SER A 7 27.92 4.02 35.67
N LYS A 8 27.26 5.17 35.51
CA LYS A 8 25.86 5.39 35.91
C LYS A 8 25.27 6.53 35.06
N LYS A 9 24.73 6.21 33.88
CA LYS A 9 23.77 7.10 33.20
C LYS A 9 22.39 6.75 33.73
N GLN A 10 21.76 7.71 34.40
CA GLN A 10 20.38 7.58 34.86
C GLN A 10 19.44 7.63 33.64
N ALA A 11 18.59 6.61 33.50
CA ALA A 11 17.54 6.59 32.49
C ALA A 11 16.39 7.48 32.98
N LYS A 12 16.04 8.51 32.19
CA LYS A 12 14.82 9.29 32.39
C LYS A 12 13.65 8.52 31.76
N SER A 13 12.73 8.07 32.60
CA SER A 13 11.47 7.45 32.17
C SER A 13 10.58 8.52 31.54
N ILE A 14 10.27 8.37 30.24
CA ILE A 14 9.33 9.22 29.52
C ILE A 14 7.97 8.56 29.66
N LYS A 15 7.03 9.21 30.35
CA LYS A 15 5.63 8.81 30.37
C LYS A 15 5.03 9.09 29.00
N ILE A 16 4.60 8.04 28.30
CA ILE A 16 3.85 8.16 27.06
C ILE A 16 2.40 8.39 27.47
N THR A 17 1.92 9.61 27.25
CA THR A 17 0.50 9.95 27.33
C THR A 17 -0.14 9.45 26.03
N GLU A 18 -0.94 8.40 26.10
CA GLU A 18 -1.78 7.97 24.99
C GLU A 18 -2.81 9.06 24.71
N GLN A 19 -2.69 9.72 23.57
CA GLN A 19 -3.78 10.50 22.98
C GLN A 19 -4.59 9.53 22.11
N THR A 20 -5.69 9.03 22.65
CA THR A 20 -6.74 8.34 21.90
C THR A 20 -7.45 9.37 21.03
N LEU A 21 -7.01 9.50 19.77
CA LEU A 21 -7.55 10.44 18.81
C LEU A 21 -8.27 9.68 17.70
N PHE A 22 -9.39 9.02 17.98
CA PHE A 22 -10.43 8.73 17.00
C PHE A 22 -11.75 8.46 17.72
N ASP A 23 -12.71 9.34 17.46
CA ASP A 23 -14.05 9.37 18.02
C ASP A 23 -14.91 8.18 17.55
N ASP A 24 -15.32 7.34 18.50
CA ASP A 24 -16.47 6.44 18.35
C ASP A 24 -17.77 7.26 18.40
N ASN A 25 -18.11 7.93 17.30
CA ASN A 25 -19.42 8.58 17.18
C ASN A 25 -19.95 8.57 15.75
N LEU A 26 -20.15 7.37 15.19
CA LEU A 26 -20.95 7.16 13.98
C LEU A 26 -21.66 5.79 13.99
N LEU A 27 -22.11 5.30 15.15
CA LEU A 27 -22.89 4.05 15.21
C LEU A 27 -24.03 4.03 16.25
N SER A 28 -24.61 5.20 16.56
CA SER A 28 -25.70 5.28 17.57
C SER A 28 -26.98 5.97 17.10
N LYS A 29 -27.18 6.15 15.77
CA LYS A 29 -28.37 6.86 15.27
C LYS A 29 -29.54 6.01 14.79
N ASN A 30 -29.51 4.68 14.96
CA ASN A 30 -30.64 3.81 14.60
C ASN A 30 -30.89 2.73 15.65
N LYS A 31 -31.07 3.11 16.91
CA LYS A 31 -31.68 2.21 17.89
C LYS A 31 -32.56 2.98 18.88
N GLU A 32 -33.86 2.87 18.60
CA GLU A 32 -34.93 2.76 19.59
C GLU A 32 -35.28 4.01 20.40
N LEU A 33 -35.99 4.93 19.75
CA LEU A 33 -37.08 5.65 20.40
C LEU A 33 -38.31 4.72 20.50
N GLY A 34 -38.77 4.44 21.73
CA GLY A 34 -40.20 4.43 22.03
C GLY A 34 -40.89 3.09 22.30
N LEU A 35 -40.88 2.71 23.59
CA LEU A 35 -41.85 1.88 24.34
C LEU A 35 -43.31 1.83 23.81
N ARG A 36 -44.00 0.69 23.95
CA ARG A 36 -44.96 0.36 25.05
C ARG A 36 -45.80 -0.90 24.74
N GLN A 37 -46.04 -1.71 25.78
CA GLN A 37 -46.95 -2.87 25.74
C GLN A 37 -48.43 -2.46 25.76
N ASN A 38 -49.30 -3.18 25.05
CA ASN A 38 -50.31 -4.09 25.63
C ASN A 38 -51.45 -4.43 24.66
N SER A 39 -51.74 -5.74 24.59
CA SER A 39 -53.01 -6.45 24.38
C SER A 39 -54.26 -5.67 23.91
N GLN A 40 -54.89 -6.14 22.82
CA GLN A 40 -56.15 -6.90 22.83
C GLN A 40 -56.71 -7.14 21.41
N LYS A 41 -57.49 -8.23 21.27
CA LYS A 41 -58.41 -8.61 20.17
C LYS A 41 -57.75 -9.04 18.85
N LYS A 42 -57.67 -10.33 18.49
CA LYS A 42 -58.78 -11.28 18.18
C LYS A 42 -59.94 -10.59 17.51
N ASP A 43 -60.13 -10.91 16.22
CA ASP A 43 -61.32 -10.88 15.35
C ASP A 43 -60.78 -10.64 13.93
N ASN A 44 -60.27 -11.67 13.24
CA ASN A 44 -61.01 -12.43 12.23
C ASN A 44 -61.76 -11.52 11.24
N GLU A 45 -61.06 -10.96 10.25
CA GLU A 45 -61.66 -10.63 8.95
C GLU A 45 -60.58 -10.38 7.87
N LEU A 46 -60.48 -11.36 6.97
CA LEU A 46 -60.26 -11.24 5.54
C LEU A 46 -59.36 -10.09 5.06
N ARG A 47 -58.07 -10.35 4.87
CA ARG A 47 -57.20 -9.53 4.01
C ARG A 47 -56.38 -10.43 3.10
N LYS A 48 -56.62 -10.23 1.80
CA LYS A 48 -55.86 -10.77 0.68
C LYS A 48 -54.37 -10.55 0.92
N ASP A 49 -53.59 -11.59 0.66
CA ASP A 49 -52.13 -11.54 0.64
C ASP A 49 -51.69 -10.54 -0.44
N SER A 50 -51.44 -9.30 -0.04
CA SER A 50 -50.80 -8.30 -0.89
C SER A 50 -49.29 -8.49 -0.78
N ASP A 51 -48.77 -9.18 -1.79
CA ASP A 51 -47.41 -9.17 -2.29
C ASP A 51 -46.46 -8.14 -1.66
N LEU A 52 -45.53 -8.60 -0.81
CA LEU A 52 -44.25 -7.93 -0.57
C LEU A 52 -43.16 -8.66 -1.36
N ASN A 53 -43.30 -8.65 -2.68
CA ASN A 53 -42.17 -8.89 -3.58
C ASN A 53 -41.43 -7.57 -3.72
N GLN A 54 -40.38 -7.38 -2.92
CA GLN A 54 -39.42 -6.33 -3.19
C GLN A 54 -38.63 -6.76 -4.43
N ASP A 55 -39.14 -6.41 -5.61
CA ASP A 55 -38.42 -6.53 -6.87
C ASP A 55 -37.15 -5.68 -6.76
N PHE A 56 -36.01 -6.33 -6.54
CA PHE A 56 -34.70 -5.76 -6.87
C PHE A 56 -34.58 -5.72 -8.40
N GLY A 57 -35.39 -4.86 -9.02
CA GLY A 57 -35.35 -4.57 -10.43
C GLY A 57 -33.95 -4.11 -10.78
N GLN A 58 -33.19 -5.01 -11.41
CA GLN A 58 -31.90 -4.69 -11.99
C GLN A 58 -32.15 -3.73 -13.15
N GLN A 59 -32.12 -2.43 -12.85
CA GLN A 59 -32.10 -1.38 -13.86
C GLN A 59 -30.87 -1.64 -14.74
N LYS A 60 -31.09 -2.17 -15.95
CA LYS A 60 -30.04 -2.32 -16.96
C LYS A 60 -29.65 -0.91 -17.39
N GLN A 61 -28.57 -0.40 -16.81
CA GLN A 61 -28.08 0.92 -17.16
C GLN A 61 -27.69 0.93 -18.65
N PRO A 62 -28.16 1.91 -19.43
CA PRO A 62 -27.70 2.06 -20.81
C PRO A 62 -26.19 2.31 -20.83
N PHE A 63 -25.51 1.83 -21.86
CA PHE A 63 -24.08 2.15 -22.05
C PHE A 63 -23.92 3.66 -22.15
N SER A 64 -23.08 4.24 -21.30
CA SER A 64 -22.72 5.66 -21.38
C SER A 64 -21.69 5.88 -22.50
N ALA A 65 -21.73 7.05 -23.11
CA ALA A 65 -20.70 7.44 -24.05
C ALA A 65 -19.35 7.59 -23.31
N ILE A 66 -18.26 7.18 -23.96
CA ILE A 66 -16.90 7.30 -23.39
C ILE A 66 -16.58 8.76 -23.03
N SER A 67 -17.12 9.72 -23.81
CA SER A 67 -17.01 11.15 -23.54
C SER A 67 -17.62 11.55 -22.18
N ASP A 68 -18.79 11.03 -21.84
CA ASP A 68 -19.46 11.32 -20.56
C ASP A 68 -18.68 10.75 -19.38
N LEU A 69 -18.12 9.55 -19.54
CA LEU A 69 -17.26 8.93 -18.54
C LEU A 69 -16.01 9.79 -18.26
N LEU A 70 -15.33 10.25 -19.32
CA LEU A 70 -14.12 11.06 -19.19
C LEU A 70 -14.42 12.45 -18.61
N SER A 71 -15.60 13.01 -18.92
CA SER A 71 -16.07 14.27 -18.36
C SER A 71 -16.31 14.18 -16.86
N ASN A 72 -16.84 13.04 -16.38
CA ASN A 72 -17.09 12.78 -14.96
C ASN A 72 -15.80 12.48 -14.17
N HIS A 73 -14.73 12.04 -14.85
CA HIS A 73 -13.44 11.74 -14.25
C HIS A 73 -12.32 12.63 -14.81
N PRO A 74 -12.32 13.94 -14.48
CA PRO A 74 -11.25 14.82 -14.91
C PRO A 74 -9.91 14.31 -14.37
N ILE A 75 -8.93 14.17 -15.27
CA ILE A 75 -7.56 13.81 -14.91
C ILE A 75 -7.05 14.94 -14.03
N LYS A 76 -6.99 14.72 -12.71
CA LYS A 76 -6.35 15.67 -11.81
C LYS A 76 -4.90 15.86 -12.26
N ALA A 77 -4.50 17.11 -12.49
CA ALA A 77 -3.09 17.45 -12.69
C ALA A 77 -2.30 16.75 -11.57
N SER A 78 -1.31 15.95 -11.97
CA SER A 78 -0.69 14.97 -11.10
C SER A 78 -0.20 15.59 -9.79
N ASN A 79 -0.12 14.76 -8.75
CA ASN A 79 0.41 15.13 -7.45
C ASN A 79 1.67 16.01 -7.60
N LYS A 80 1.76 17.13 -6.86
CA LYS A 80 2.81 18.18 -6.98
C LYS A 80 4.24 17.65 -7.08
N TYR A 81 4.49 16.45 -6.56
CA TYR A 81 5.80 15.84 -6.44
C TYR A 81 6.05 14.64 -7.39
N ILE A 82 5.05 14.21 -8.16
CA ILE A 82 5.15 13.08 -9.11
C ILE A 82 4.87 13.62 -10.51
N SER A 83 5.93 14.06 -11.18
CA SER A 83 5.91 14.52 -12.57
C SER A 83 6.57 13.52 -13.52
N GLN A 84 7.43 12.65 -12.99
CA GLN A 84 8.24 11.71 -13.76
C GLN A 84 7.98 10.26 -13.33
N GLU A 85 8.12 9.34 -14.28
CA GLU A 85 7.92 7.89 -14.06
C GLU A 85 8.83 7.32 -12.96
N PHE A 86 10.09 7.75 -12.89
CA PHE A 86 11.04 7.26 -11.88
C PHE A 86 10.68 7.74 -10.47
N GLN A 87 9.96 8.87 -10.34
CA GLN A 87 9.45 9.35 -9.05
C GLN A 87 8.31 8.46 -8.58
N ALA A 88 7.34 8.19 -9.46
CA ALA A 88 6.23 7.28 -9.18
C ALA A 88 6.75 5.88 -8.80
N PHE A 89 7.74 5.38 -9.55
CA PHE A 89 8.37 4.10 -9.29
C PHE A 89 9.14 4.09 -7.96
N GLY A 90 9.86 5.16 -7.62
CA GLY A 90 10.51 5.29 -6.32
C GLY A 90 9.53 5.25 -5.14
N CYS A 91 8.38 5.90 -5.25
CA CYS A 91 7.30 5.81 -4.26
C CYS A 91 6.74 4.38 -4.18
N HIS A 92 6.50 3.74 -5.33
CA HIS A 92 6.05 2.35 -5.37
C HIS A 92 7.03 1.39 -4.68
N MET A 93 8.33 1.54 -4.91
CA MET A 93 9.38 0.75 -4.25
C MET A 93 9.33 0.90 -2.72
N ALA A 94 9.16 2.13 -2.23
CA ALA A 94 9.05 2.39 -0.80
C ALA A 94 7.84 1.67 -0.17
N THR A 95 6.74 1.57 -0.92
CA THR A 95 5.54 0.81 -0.51
C THR A 95 5.78 -0.69 -0.48
N VAL A 96 6.33 -1.26 -1.53
CA VAL A 96 6.60 -2.70 -1.63
C VAL A 96 7.60 -3.16 -0.55
N LEU A 97 8.60 -2.34 -0.25
CA LEU A 97 9.63 -2.63 0.73
C LEU A 97 9.23 -2.27 2.18
N GLU A 98 8.03 -1.69 2.36
CA GLU A 98 7.52 -1.21 3.65
C GLU A 98 8.46 -0.19 4.33
N ASP A 99 9.11 0.67 3.54
CA ASP A 99 10.14 1.63 3.98
C ASP A 99 9.86 3.05 3.45
N GLN A 100 8.68 3.58 3.78
CA GLN A 100 8.22 4.91 3.38
C GLN A 100 9.11 6.05 3.89
N ALA A 101 9.82 5.84 5.01
CA ALA A 101 10.72 6.84 5.58
C ALA A 101 11.88 7.19 4.62
N ARG A 102 12.23 6.28 3.69
CA ARG A 102 13.37 6.41 2.78
C ARG A 102 12.97 6.54 1.31
N THR A 103 11.77 7.03 1.01
CA THR A 103 11.28 7.23 -0.36
C THR A 103 12.24 8.03 -1.25
N SER A 104 12.90 9.07 -0.71
CA SER A 104 13.88 9.87 -1.45
C SER A 104 15.10 9.06 -1.92
N LEU A 105 15.54 8.06 -1.14
CA LEU A 105 16.60 7.14 -1.53
C LEU A 105 16.17 6.28 -2.72
N TYR A 106 14.95 5.72 -2.67
CA TYR A 106 14.42 4.87 -3.73
C TYR A 106 14.19 5.64 -5.02
N ILE A 107 13.71 6.88 -4.96
CA ILE A 107 13.60 7.77 -6.13
C ILE A 107 14.99 8.02 -6.74
N LYS A 108 16.00 8.26 -5.90
CA LYS A 108 17.38 8.45 -6.38
C LYS A 108 17.89 7.19 -7.09
N LEU A 109 17.65 6.00 -6.53
CA LEU A 109 18.01 4.72 -7.15
C LEU A 109 17.31 4.53 -8.50
N ALA A 110 16.01 4.84 -8.59
CA ALA A 110 15.25 4.78 -9.83
C ALA A 110 15.79 5.72 -10.92
N LYS A 111 16.33 6.87 -10.54
CA LYS A 111 16.95 7.82 -11.46
C LYS A 111 18.33 7.34 -11.95
N THR A 112 19.09 6.63 -11.10
CA THR A 112 20.48 6.23 -11.41
C THR A 112 20.60 4.86 -12.07
N TYR A 113 19.73 3.91 -11.71
CA TYR A 113 19.82 2.53 -12.19
C TYR A 113 18.75 2.23 -13.24
N PRO A 114 19.06 1.38 -14.24
CA PRO A 114 18.06 1.00 -15.23
C PRO A 114 16.93 0.18 -14.60
N ARG A 115 15.70 0.45 -15.05
CA ARG A 115 14.46 -0.14 -14.55
C ARG A 115 14.52 -1.67 -14.41
N ALA A 116 15.07 -2.35 -15.42
CA ALA A 116 15.15 -3.82 -15.45
C ALA A 116 15.88 -4.43 -14.24
N ILE A 117 16.94 -3.77 -13.72
CA ILE A 117 17.68 -4.29 -12.55
C ILE A 117 16.83 -4.12 -11.28
N LEU A 118 16.17 -2.97 -11.15
CA LEU A 118 15.36 -2.65 -9.98
C LEU A 118 14.14 -3.57 -9.89
N GLU A 119 13.47 -3.83 -11.00
CA GLU A 119 12.34 -4.76 -11.05
C GLU A 119 12.75 -6.19 -10.73
N GLN A 120 13.88 -6.65 -11.27
CA GLN A 120 14.40 -7.97 -10.94
C GLN A 120 14.71 -8.12 -9.44
N ALA A 121 15.25 -7.07 -8.82
CA ALA A 121 15.49 -7.06 -7.39
C ALA A 121 14.19 -6.98 -6.57
N LEU A 122 13.20 -6.20 -7.00
CA LEU A 122 11.88 -6.12 -6.35
C LEU A 122 11.14 -7.45 -6.42
N ALA A 123 11.11 -8.10 -7.58
CA ALA A 123 10.48 -9.41 -7.76
C ALA A 123 11.06 -10.43 -6.78
N PHE A 124 12.39 -10.47 -6.64
CA PHE A 124 13.06 -11.34 -5.68
C PHE A 124 12.66 -11.05 -4.22
N VAL A 125 12.46 -9.79 -3.86
CA VAL A 125 12.02 -9.42 -2.50
C VAL A 125 10.55 -9.71 -2.29
N SER A 126 9.72 -9.56 -3.32
CA SER A 126 8.29 -9.90 -3.28
C SER A 126 8.07 -11.37 -2.98
N ASP A 127 8.90 -12.25 -3.54
CA ASP A 127 8.83 -13.69 -3.27
C ASP A 127 9.30 -14.03 -1.83
N ALA A 128 10.17 -13.20 -1.26
CA ALA A 128 10.79 -13.39 0.05
C ALA A 128 9.93 -12.86 1.21
N HIS A 129 8.83 -13.57 1.52
CA HIS A 129 7.87 -13.19 2.58
C HIS A 129 8.46 -13.17 4.00
N ASN A 130 9.45 -14.03 4.29
CA ASN A 130 10.00 -14.23 5.64
C ASN A 130 11.22 -13.34 5.97
N ALA A 131 11.55 -12.37 5.12
CA ALA A 131 12.74 -11.54 5.32
C ALA A 131 12.58 -10.56 6.50
N ARG A 132 13.54 -10.56 7.44
CA ARG A 132 13.55 -9.62 8.59
C ARG A 132 13.51 -8.15 8.18
N SER A 133 14.03 -7.80 7.01
CA SER A 133 13.98 -6.45 6.47
C SER A 133 14.06 -6.50 4.94
N LYS A 134 12.91 -6.31 4.29
CA LYS A 134 12.76 -6.29 2.83
C LYS A 134 13.70 -5.28 2.17
N ALA A 135 13.81 -4.07 2.75
CA ALA A 135 14.73 -3.04 2.29
C ALA A 135 16.21 -3.49 2.26
N LYS A 136 16.70 -4.17 3.30
CA LYS A 136 18.10 -4.66 3.32
C LYS A 136 18.33 -5.77 2.30
N LEU A 137 17.36 -6.68 2.16
CA LEU A 137 17.41 -7.76 1.16
C LEU A 137 17.46 -7.19 -0.25
N PHE A 138 16.66 -6.15 -0.52
CA PHE A 138 16.66 -5.43 -1.78
C PHE A 138 18.02 -4.81 -2.09
N MET A 139 18.62 -4.08 -1.13
CA MET A 139 19.95 -3.47 -1.32
C MET A 139 21.02 -4.53 -1.60
N TRP A 140 21.02 -5.62 -0.84
CA TRP A 140 21.93 -6.74 -1.08
C TRP A 140 21.75 -7.33 -2.48
N LYS A 141 20.50 -7.55 -2.91
CA LYS A 141 20.20 -8.11 -4.23
C LYS A 141 20.64 -7.18 -5.35
N LEU A 142 20.45 -5.87 -5.20
CA LEU A 142 20.93 -4.89 -6.16
C LEU A 142 22.44 -4.93 -6.34
N ASP A 143 23.20 -5.01 -5.24
CA ASP A 143 24.66 -5.10 -5.30
C ASP A 143 25.13 -6.42 -5.95
N LEU A 144 24.41 -7.52 -5.71
CA LEU A 144 24.67 -8.79 -6.39
C LEU A 144 24.48 -8.67 -7.91
N LEU A 145 23.34 -8.13 -8.36
CA LEU A 145 23.04 -7.95 -9.78
C LEU A 145 24.04 -7.03 -10.49
N LYS A 146 24.53 -6.00 -9.79
CA LYS A 146 25.58 -5.11 -10.32
C LYS A 146 26.89 -5.86 -10.56
N LYS A 147 27.31 -6.70 -9.60
CA LYS A 147 28.52 -7.55 -9.74
C LYS A 147 28.40 -8.56 -10.88
N GLU A 148 27.22 -9.15 -11.05
CA GLU A 148 26.97 -10.08 -12.16
C GLU A 148 27.09 -9.38 -13.53
N LYS A 149 26.61 -8.14 -13.65
CA LYS A 149 26.72 -7.36 -14.89
C LYS A 149 28.17 -7.03 -15.24
N THR A 150 28.98 -6.59 -14.28
CA THR A 150 30.39 -6.30 -14.53
C THR A 150 31.16 -7.56 -14.94
N ALA A 151 30.86 -8.69 -14.30
CA ALA A 151 31.47 -9.99 -14.67
C ALA A 151 31.05 -10.48 -16.07
N LYS A 152 29.83 -10.21 -16.53
CA LYS A 152 29.40 -10.56 -17.90
C LYS A 152 30.08 -9.68 -18.96
N GLN A 153 30.28 -8.40 -18.66
CA GLN A 153 30.95 -7.47 -19.57
C GLN A 153 32.41 -7.85 -19.83
N SER A 154 33.16 -8.31 -18.81
CA SER A 154 34.55 -8.74 -19.01
C SER A 154 34.68 -10.02 -19.84
N LYS A 155 33.77 -10.98 -19.69
CA LYS A 155 33.78 -12.25 -20.44
C LYS A 155 33.49 -12.06 -21.93
N THR A 156 32.48 -11.25 -22.24
CA THR A 156 32.07 -10.96 -23.63
C THR A 156 33.12 -10.17 -24.43
N ALA A 157 33.99 -9.42 -23.75
CA ALA A 157 35.14 -8.76 -24.40
C ALA A 157 36.28 -9.73 -24.74
N GLY A 158 36.44 -10.82 -23.98
CA GLY A 158 37.45 -11.86 -24.22
C GLY A 158 37.10 -12.77 -25.40
N GLU A 159 35.84 -13.19 -25.51
CA GLU A 159 35.37 -14.07 -26.60
C GLU A 159 35.45 -13.42 -27.98
N LYS A 160 35.23 -12.11 -28.09
CA LYS A 160 35.33 -11.40 -29.38
C LYS A 160 36.75 -11.31 -29.93
N LYS A 161 37.78 -11.43 -29.08
CA LYS A 161 39.20 -11.43 -29.50
C LYS A 161 39.70 -12.78 -29.98
N GLN A 162 38.98 -13.87 -29.68
CA GLN A 162 39.36 -15.22 -30.10
C GLN A 162 38.69 -15.66 -31.41
N LYS A 163 37.75 -14.85 -31.93
CA LYS A 163 36.97 -15.13 -33.15
C LYS A 163 37.30 -14.21 -34.34
N LEU A 164 38.28 -13.32 -34.19
CA LEU A 164 38.95 -12.64 -35.31
C LEU A 164 40.29 -13.33 -35.58
#